data_AF-A0A1G2B1Y0-F1
#
_entry.id   AF-A0A1G2B1Y0-F1
#
_cell.length_a   1.000
_cell.length_b   1.000
_cell.length_c   1.000
_cell.angle_alpha   90.00
_cell.angle_beta   90.00
_cell.angle_gamma   90.00
#
_symmetry.space_group_name_H-M   'P 1'
#
loop_
_entity.id
_entity.type
_entity.pdbx_description
1 polymer ?
#
loop_
_entity_poly.entity_id
_entity_poly.type
_entity_poly.pdbx_seq_one_letter_code
_entity_poly.pdbx_strand_id
1 'polypeptide(L)'
;MVECGKPVIYLYPEVAMDVNVQVAPNGGFTVTDPEYPEGGWNVTAQPDSTLTTAGAVYPYLFWEGNGVNYEIPKEGFVVSKAGVLDFLGGTLERLGLNKKERADFIEFWHPRMQEAPYYFVTFVNQEVFDSLAPLTVSPRPDKVIRVFMDYQPLDHPVDVKPMEIVTPQRTGFTVVEWGGALH
;
A
#
# COMPACT_ATOMS: atom_id res chain seq x y z
N MET A 1 16.91 3.55 9.49
CA MET A 1 15.74 2.65 9.61
C MET A 1 14.75 3.16 8.60
N VAL A 2 14.20 2.31 7.75
CA VAL A 2 13.29 2.71 6.68
C VAL A 2 11.88 2.69 7.23
N GLU A 3 11.24 3.84 7.42
CA GLU A 3 9.88 3.87 7.99
C GLU A 3 8.87 3.25 7.04
N CYS A 4 7.87 2.52 7.57
CA CYS A 4 6.72 2.08 6.80
C CYS A 4 5.77 3.27 6.65
N GLY A 5 5.91 4.00 5.54
CA GLY A 5 5.16 5.21 5.26
C GLY A 5 3.83 4.94 4.58
N LYS A 6 2.76 5.46 5.19
CA LYS A 6 1.38 5.45 4.70
C LYS A 6 0.87 4.13 4.10
N PRO A 7 0.92 3.00 4.82
CA PRO A 7 -0.09 1.97 4.63
C PRO A 7 -1.51 2.50 4.83
N VAL A 8 -2.29 2.55 3.75
CA VAL A 8 -3.74 2.80 3.81
C VAL A 8 -4.50 1.57 3.34
N ILE A 9 -5.60 1.26 4.01
CA ILE A 9 -6.42 0.07 3.78
C ILE A 9 -7.83 0.49 3.35
N TYR A 10 -8.23 0.03 2.17
CA TYR A 10 -9.56 0.19 1.59
C TYR A 10 -10.31 -1.14 1.67
N LEU A 11 -11.61 -1.07 1.94
CA LEU A 11 -12.49 -2.23 2.06
C LEU A 11 -13.64 -2.10 1.07
N TYR A 12 -13.73 -3.02 0.09
CA TYR A 12 -14.76 -3.00 -0.94
C TYR A 12 -15.65 -4.24 -0.85
N PRO A 13 -16.58 -4.30 0.11
CA PRO A 13 -17.57 -5.37 0.16
C PRO A 13 -18.61 -5.21 -0.96
N GLU A 14 -19.30 -6.30 -1.33
CA GLU A 14 -20.37 -6.22 -2.34
C GLU A 14 -21.64 -5.52 -1.82
N VAL A 15 -21.85 -5.58 -0.51
CA VAL A 15 -22.92 -4.92 0.23
C VAL A 15 -22.36 -4.35 1.52
N ALA A 16 -23.03 -3.34 2.09
CA ALA A 16 -22.65 -2.79 3.38
C ALA A 16 -22.49 -3.91 4.43
N MET A 17 -21.35 -3.97 5.11
CA MET A 17 -21.10 -4.99 6.14
C MET A 17 -20.14 -4.49 7.23
N ASP A 18 -20.24 -5.11 8.40
CA ASP A 18 -19.28 -4.89 9.48
C ASP A 18 -18.03 -5.74 9.25
N VAL A 19 -16.88 -5.11 9.43
CA VAL A 19 -15.55 -5.69 9.20
C VAL A 19 -14.64 -5.37 10.38
N ASN A 20 -13.95 -6.39 10.88
CA ASN A 20 -12.83 -6.26 11.79
C ASN A 20 -11.51 -6.35 10.99
N VAL A 21 -10.62 -5.39 11.19
CA VAL A 21 -9.30 -5.31 10.54
C VAL A 21 -8.22 -5.25 11.60
N GLN A 22 -7.31 -6.21 11.57
CA GLN A 22 -6.17 -6.31 12.46
C GLN A 22 -4.87 -6.22 11.68
N VAL A 23 -3.98 -5.33 12.11
CA VAL A 23 -2.62 -5.19 11.60
C VAL A 23 -1.65 -5.37 12.76
N ALA A 24 -0.54 -6.08 12.54
CA ALA A 24 0.46 -6.33 13.57
C ALA A 24 1.88 -6.07 13.05
N PRO A 25 2.26 -4.84 12.70
CA PRO A 25 3.60 -4.56 12.19
C PRO A 25 4.65 -4.95 13.22
N ASN A 26 5.69 -5.69 12.81
CA ASN A 26 6.74 -6.19 13.71
C ASN A 26 7.51 -5.04 14.39
N GLY A 27 7.59 -3.88 13.74
CA GLY A 27 8.17 -2.66 14.30
C GLY A 27 7.23 -1.90 15.25
N GLY A 28 5.98 -2.31 15.39
CA GLY A 28 4.94 -1.56 16.08
C GLY A 28 4.46 -0.34 15.28
N PHE A 29 3.40 0.30 15.78
CA PHE A 29 2.81 1.49 15.18
C PHE A 29 3.52 2.77 15.63
N THR A 30 3.60 3.75 14.73
CA THR A 30 3.98 5.13 15.04
C THR A 30 2.77 6.07 14.95
N VAL A 31 1.90 5.86 13.96
CA VAL A 31 0.66 6.61 13.76
C VAL A 31 -0.44 5.66 13.32
N THR A 32 -1.68 5.91 13.74
CA THR A 32 -2.86 5.20 13.29
C THR A 32 -4.02 6.17 13.21
N ASP A 33 -4.85 6.04 12.17
CA ASP A 33 -6.09 6.80 12.02
C ASP A 33 -7.16 5.92 11.36
N PRO A 34 -8.29 5.62 12.03
CA PRO A 34 -8.65 5.96 13.41
C PRO A 34 -7.65 5.41 14.44
N GLU A 35 -7.74 5.87 15.69
CA GLU A 35 -6.98 5.27 16.80
C GLU A 35 -7.15 3.74 16.82
N TYR A 36 -6.04 3.00 16.86
CA TYR A 36 -6.04 1.55 16.77
C TYR A 36 -6.46 0.90 18.10
N PRO A 37 -7.62 0.21 18.16
CA PRO A 37 -8.13 -0.34 19.41
C PRO A 37 -7.54 -1.73 19.70
N GLU A 38 -7.72 -2.20 20.94
CA GLU A 38 -7.46 -3.59 21.29
C GLU A 38 -8.33 -4.53 20.42
N GLY A 39 -7.69 -5.46 19.70
CA GLY A 39 -8.39 -6.36 18.76
C GLY A 39 -8.66 -5.77 17.37
N GLY A 40 -8.11 -4.61 17.03
CA GLY A 40 -8.17 -4.03 15.68
C GLY A 40 -9.45 -3.27 15.36
N TRP A 41 -9.44 -2.52 14.26
CA TRP A 41 -10.54 -1.63 13.88
C TRP A 41 -11.80 -2.40 13.56
N ASN A 42 -12.90 -2.03 14.21
CA ASN A 42 -14.25 -2.47 13.84
C ASN A 42 -14.93 -1.34 13.07
N VAL A 43 -15.28 -1.59 11.81
CA VAL A 43 -15.88 -0.59 10.92
C VAL A 43 -17.08 -1.17 10.20
N THR A 44 -18.05 -0.32 9.85
CA THR A 44 -19.02 -0.64 8.81
C THR A 44 -18.46 -0.14 7.48
N ALA A 45 -18.17 -1.06 6.55
CA ALA A 45 -17.62 -0.77 5.24
C ALA A 45 -18.72 -0.73 4.18
N GLN A 46 -18.67 0.28 3.31
CA GLN A 46 -19.56 0.43 2.16
C GLN A 46 -18.90 -0.04 0.86
N PRO A 47 -19.67 -0.42 -0.19
CA PRO A 47 -19.10 -0.86 -1.46
C PRO A 47 -18.19 0.14 -2.18
N ASP A 48 -18.25 1.43 -1.82
CA ASP A 48 -17.37 2.49 -2.33
C ASP A 48 -16.12 2.74 -1.46
N SER A 49 -15.88 1.86 -0.49
CA SER A 49 -14.85 1.94 0.55
C SER A 49 -15.01 3.08 1.55
N THR A 50 -16.17 3.74 1.62
CA THR A 50 -16.49 4.61 2.76
C THR A 50 -16.61 3.76 4.02
N LEU A 51 -15.89 4.12 5.08
CA LEU A 51 -15.87 3.42 6.35
C LEU A 51 -16.55 4.25 7.43
N THR A 52 -17.34 3.62 8.29
CA THR A 52 -17.89 4.26 9.49
C THR A 52 -17.42 3.55 10.73
N THR A 53 -16.89 4.29 11.70
CA THR A 53 -16.56 3.76 13.03
C THR A 53 -16.56 4.87 14.07
N ALA A 54 -16.94 4.55 15.30
CA ALA A 54 -17.04 5.49 16.42
C ALA A 54 -17.82 6.79 16.09
N GLY A 55 -18.81 6.71 15.20
CA GLY A 55 -19.63 7.86 14.77
C GLY A 55 -18.97 8.80 13.76
N ALA A 56 -17.77 8.47 13.26
CA ALA A 56 -17.05 9.22 12.24
C ALA A 56 -16.93 8.42 10.93
N VAL A 57 -16.74 9.15 9.83
CA VAL A 57 -16.61 8.60 8.48
C VAL A 57 -15.16 8.75 8.01
N TYR A 58 -14.59 7.67 7.51
CA TYR A 58 -13.21 7.59 7.05
C TYR A 58 -13.15 7.11 5.60
N PRO A 59 -12.24 7.66 4.77
CA PRO A 59 -12.06 7.21 3.40
C PRO A 59 -11.27 5.89 3.28
N TYR A 60 -10.53 5.53 4.33
CA TYR A 60 -9.69 4.35 4.48
C TYR A 60 -9.25 4.22 5.95
N LEU A 61 -8.69 3.08 6.34
CA LEU A 61 -7.91 2.94 7.57
C LEU A 61 -6.46 3.28 7.27
N PHE A 62 -5.74 3.87 8.21
CA PHE A 62 -4.36 4.30 8.03
C PHE A 62 -3.50 3.85 9.20
N TRP A 63 -2.29 3.37 8.89
CA TRP A 63 -1.25 3.15 9.88
C TRP A 63 0.12 3.49 9.31
N GLU A 64 1.03 3.86 10.21
CA GLU A 64 2.47 3.92 9.98
C GLU A 64 3.16 3.07 11.05
N GLY A 65 4.33 2.54 10.72
CA GLY A 65 5.08 1.69 11.63
C GLY A 65 6.57 1.93 11.57
N ASN A 66 7.25 1.54 12.64
CA ASN A 66 8.70 1.63 12.66
C ASN A 66 9.30 0.71 11.61
N GLY A 67 10.44 1.16 11.07
CA GLY A 67 11.13 0.42 10.04
C GLY A 67 11.56 -0.97 10.44
N VAL A 68 11.27 -1.93 9.57
CA VAL A 68 11.66 -3.33 9.71
C VAL A 68 12.63 -3.67 8.57
N ASN A 69 13.69 -4.42 8.89
CA ASN A 69 14.68 -4.80 7.89
C ASN A 69 14.12 -5.89 6.98
N TYR A 70 14.23 -5.69 5.67
CA TYR A 70 13.97 -6.70 4.65
C TYR A 70 14.98 -6.58 3.52
N GLU A 71 15.12 -7.64 2.72
CA GLU A 71 15.96 -7.58 1.52
C GLU A 71 15.18 -6.86 0.41
N ILE A 72 15.71 -5.71 -0.02
CA ILE A 72 15.13 -4.95 -1.13
C ILE A 72 15.26 -5.79 -2.41
N PRO A 73 14.16 -6.06 -3.14
CA PRO A 73 14.24 -6.80 -4.39
C PRO A 73 15.16 -6.08 -5.40
N LYS A 74 16.00 -6.86 -6.09
CA LYS A 74 16.94 -6.33 -7.10
C LYS A 74 16.30 -6.17 -8.49
N GLU A 75 15.13 -6.77 -8.68
CA GLU A 75 14.31 -6.56 -9.86
C GLU A 75 13.34 -5.40 -9.66
N GLY A 76 13.04 -4.69 -10.72
CA GLY A 76 12.23 -3.48 -10.64
C GLY A 76 12.30 -2.67 -11.91
N PHE A 77 12.27 -1.36 -11.74
CA PHE A 77 12.18 -0.39 -12.82
C PHE A 77 13.14 0.76 -12.55
N VAL A 78 13.73 1.30 -13.62
CA VAL A 78 14.46 2.55 -13.55
C VAL A 78 13.67 3.59 -14.33
N VAL A 79 13.30 4.67 -13.65
CA VAL A 79 12.43 5.71 -14.17
C VAL A 79 13.11 7.07 -14.02
N SER A 80 13.05 7.91 -15.05
CA SER A 80 13.52 9.29 -14.96
C SER A 80 12.55 10.12 -14.12
N LYS A 81 13.03 11.18 -13.47
CA LYS A 81 12.20 12.12 -12.70
C LYS A 81 10.93 12.56 -13.45
N ALA A 82 11.07 12.91 -14.73
CA ALA A 82 9.94 13.36 -15.55
C ALA A 82 8.95 12.23 -15.87
N GLY A 83 9.38 10.97 -15.84
CA GLY A 83 8.54 9.81 -16.12
C GLY A 83 7.86 9.18 -14.90
N VAL A 84 8.15 9.65 -13.67
CA VAL A 84 7.62 9.04 -12.43
C VAL A 84 6.09 9.01 -12.43
N LEU A 85 5.44 10.10 -12.83
CA LEU A 85 3.97 10.19 -12.83
C LEU A 85 3.34 9.13 -13.74
N ASP A 86 3.78 9.06 -14.99
CA ASP A 86 3.27 8.10 -15.98
C ASP A 86 3.58 6.66 -15.56
N PHE A 87 4.79 6.44 -15.04
CA PHE A 87 5.22 5.14 -14.52
C PHE A 87 4.32 4.66 -13.37
N LEU A 88 4.07 5.50 -12.36
CA LEU A 88 3.20 5.15 -11.24
C LEU A 88 1.78 4.91 -11.74
N GLY A 89 1.26 5.76 -12.63
CA GLY A 89 -0.08 5.61 -13.21
C GLY A 89 -0.32 4.25 -13.85
N GLY A 90 0.59 3.81 -14.72
CA GLY A 90 0.48 2.53 -15.42
C GLY A 90 0.86 1.31 -14.56
N THR A 91 1.88 1.43 -13.72
CA THR A 91 2.38 0.30 -12.92
C THR A 91 1.42 -0.06 -11.79
N LEU A 92 0.87 0.93 -11.08
CA LEU A 92 -0.10 0.68 -10.01
C LEU A 92 -1.42 0.11 -10.56
N GLU A 93 -1.81 0.48 -11.79
CA GLU A 93 -2.95 -0.14 -12.47
C GLU A 93 -2.70 -1.63 -12.72
N ARG A 94 -1.51 -1.96 -13.23
CA ARG A 94 -1.11 -3.36 -13.42
C ARG A 94 -1.01 -4.13 -12.12
N LEU A 95 -0.70 -3.47 -11.00
CA LEU A 95 -0.70 -4.05 -9.65
C LEU A 95 -2.11 -4.19 -9.05
N GLY A 96 -3.15 -3.73 -9.75
CA GLY A 96 -4.54 -3.92 -9.36
C GLY A 96 -5.17 -2.77 -8.58
N LEU A 97 -4.48 -1.63 -8.43
CA LEU A 97 -5.06 -0.44 -7.82
C LEU A 97 -6.04 0.22 -8.80
N ASN A 98 -7.19 0.64 -8.28
CA ASN A 98 -8.19 1.38 -9.03
C ASN A 98 -7.84 2.88 -9.13
N LYS A 99 -8.67 3.65 -9.86
CA LYS A 99 -8.42 5.07 -10.08
C LYS A 99 -8.25 5.90 -8.79
N LYS A 100 -9.06 5.65 -7.75
CA LYS A 100 -9.01 6.37 -6.48
C LYS A 100 -7.72 6.05 -5.73
N GLU A 101 -7.44 4.76 -5.54
CA GLU A 101 -6.24 4.27 -4.84
C GLU A 101 -4.96 4.77 -5.52
N ARG A 102 -4.90 4.74 -6.87
CA ARG A 102 -3.76 5.27 -7.62
C ARG A 102 -3.59 6.76 -7.44
N ALA A 103 -4.68 7.53 -7.43
CA ALA A 103 -4.61 8.97 -7.21
C ALA A 103 -4.04 9.28 -5.82
N ASP A 104 -4.57 8.63 -4.78
CA ASP A 104 -4.13 8.81 -3.39
C ASP A 104 -2.66 8.36 -3.19
N PHE A 105 -2.24 7.29 -3.88
CA PHE A 105 -0.85 6.82 -3.89
C PHE A 105 0.08 7.84 -4.55
N ILE A 106 -0.26 8.29 -5.75
CA ILE A 106 0.54 9.24 -6.54
C ILE A 106 0.65 10.58 -5.81
N GLU A 107 -0.45 11.09 -5.24
CA GLU A 107 -0.45 12.34 -4.47
C GLU A 107 0.59 12.31 -3.35
N PHE A 108 0.75 11.16 -2.69
CA PHE A 108 1.71 11.01 -1.61
C PHE A 108 3.15 10.79 -2.11
N TRP A 109 3.35 9.87 -3.06
CA TRP A 109 4.68 9.40 -3.42
C TRP A 109 5.36 10.24 -4.51
N HIS A 110 4.60 10.76 -5.48
CA HIS A 110 5.20 11.53 -6.59
C HIS A 110 6.02 12.74 -6.13
N PRO A 111 5.57 13.58 -5.18
CA PRO A 111 6.37 14.72 -4.70
C PRO A 111 7.68 14.32 -4.02
N ARG A 112 7.76 13.12 -3.44
CA ARG A 112 8.96 12.58 -2.77
C ARG A 112 9.99 12.03 -3.74
N MET A 113 9.59 11.80 -4.99
CA MET A 113 10.44 11.30 -6.06
C MET A 113 10.84 12.44 -7.03
N GLN A 114 11.23 13.60 -6.48
CA GLN A 114 11.61 14.79 -7.27
C GLN A 114 13.03 15.32 -7.01
N GLU A 115 13.78 14.73 -6.10
CA GLU A 115 15.11 15.19 -5.68
C GLU A 115 16.26 14.67 -6.55
N ALA A 116 16.07 13.58 -7.30
CA ALA A 116 17.09 12.92 -8.11
C ALA A 116 16.66 12.84 -9.58
N PRO A 117 17.61 12.73 -10.53
CA PRO A 117 17.30 12.64 -11.96
C PRO A 117 16.66 11.31 -12.36
N TYR A 118 16.94 10.23 -11.62
CA TYR A 118 16.38 8.91 -11.83
C TYR A 118 16.02 8.25 -10.50
N TYR A 119 15.17 7.23 -10.57
CA TYR A 119 14.76 6.41 -9.45
C TYR A 119 14.78 4.94 -9.84
N PHE A 120 15.40 4.11 -9.02
CA PHE A 120 15.07 2.69 -8.98
C PHE A 120 13.78 2.54 -8.19
N VAL A 121 12.83 1.78 -8.71
CA VAL A 121 11.56 1.49 -8.05
C VAL A 121 11.31 0.00 -8.09
N THR A 122 10.92 -0.56 -6.95
CA THR A 122 10.54 -1.96 -6.81
C THR A 122 9.34 -2.09 -5.86
N PHE A 123 8.80 -3.29 -5.78
CA PHE A 123 7.67 -3.62 -4.90
C PHE A 123 8.02 -4.85 -4.07
N VAL A 124 7.86 -4.73 -2.75
CA VAL A 124 8.20 -5.81 -1.83
C VAL A 124 7.28 -7.01 -2.09
N ASN A 125 7.87 -8.21 -2.09
CA ASN A 125 7.12 -9.43 -2.28
C ASN A 125 6.03 -9.58 -1.21
N GLN A 126 4.84 -10.03 -1.61
CA GLN A 126 3.69 -10.21 -0.75
C GLN A 126 4.00 -11.06 0.49
N GLU A 127 4.67 -12.20 0.35
CA GLU A 127 5.00 -13.11 1.46
C GLU A 127 5.93 -12.45 2.47
N VAL A 128 6.89 -11.66 1.96
CA VAL A 128 7.78 -10.86 2.81
C VAL A 128 6.97 -9.81 3.55
N PHE A 129 6.14 -9.03 2.86
CA PHE A 129 5.35 -7.98 3.50
C PHE A 129 4.33 -8.52 4.52
N ASP A 130 3.70 -9.67 4.22
CA ASP A 130 2.81 -10.38 5.14
C ASP A 130 3.53 -10.84 6.41
N SER A 131 4.82 -11.19 6.33
CA SER A 131 5.64 -11.53 7.51
C SER A 131 6.05 -10.32 8.34
N LEU A 132 6.18 -9.15 7.70
CA LEU A 132 6.63 -7.90 8.33
C LEU A 132 5.47 -7.15 9.01
N ALA A 133 4.31 -7.18 8.38
CA ALA A 133 3.08 -6.59 8.89
C ALA A 133 1.90 -7.49 8.53
N PRO A 134 1.63 -8.55 9.32
CA PRO A 134 0.46 -9.39 9.16
C PRO A 134 -0.82 -8.57 9.14
N LEU A 135 -1.69 -8.86 8.16
CA LEU A 135 -3.02 -8.28 8.00
C LEU A 135 -4.06 -9.40 8.11
N THR A 136 -4.98 -9.27 9.06
CA THR A 136 -6.13 -10.18 9.24
C THR A 136 -7.42 -9.38 9.10
N VAL A 137 -8.36 -9.90 8.29
CA VAL A 137 -9.65 -9.26 8.03
C VAL A 137 -10.77 -10.27 8.24
N SER A 138 -11.81 -9.88 8.98
CA SER A 138 -13.00 -10.68 9.27
C SER A 138 -14.26 -9.86 9.00
N PRO A 139 -15.21 -10.31 8.15
CA PRO A 139 -15.24 -11.58 7.42
C PRO A 139 -14.05 -11.73 6.46
N ARG A 140 -13.68 -12.96 6.14
CA ARG A 140 -12.55 -13.22 5.25
C ARG A 140 -12.84 -12.62 3.86
N PRO A 141 -11.98 -11.76 3.31
CA PRO A 141 -12.16 -11.23 1.96
C PRO A 141 -11.88 -12.29 0.89
N ASP A 142 -12.55 -12.15 -0.24
CA ASP A 142 -12.32 -12.96 -1.44
C ASP A 142 -10.97 -12.63 -2.09
N LYS A 143 -10.55 -11.36 -1.97
CA LYS A 143 -9.30 -10.84 -2.51
C LYS A 143 -8.62 -9.89 -1.55
N VAL A 144 -7.31 -10.01 -1.44
CA VAL A 144 -6.43 -9.06 -0.78
C VAL A 144 -5.36 -8.66 -1.79
N ILE A 145 -5.20 -7.36 -2.00
CA ILE A 145 -4.17 -6.77 -2.87
C ILE A 145 -3.32 -5.88 -1.96
N ARG A 146 -2.04 -6.22 -1.76
CA ARG A 146 -1.11 -5.38 -1.00
C ARG A 146 0.00 -4.90 -1.91
N VAL A 147 0.22 -3.59 -1.96
CA VAL A 147 1.27 -2.97 -2.77
C VAL A 147 2.18 -2.15 -1.87
N PHE A 148 3.39 -2.64 -1.62
CA PHE A 148 4.37 -1.93 -0.83
C PHE A 148 5.55 -1.54 -1.71
N MET A 149 5.67 -0.25 -2.01
CA MET A 149 6.72 0.28 -2.89
C MET A 149 8.00 0.55 -2.12
N ASP A 150 9.13 0.26 -2.75
CA ASP A 150 10.44 0.75 -2.32
C ASP A 150 11.09 1.50 -3.49
N TYR A 151 11.83 2.57 -3.19
CA TYR A 151 12.50 3.36 -4.21
C TYR A 151 13.85 3.89 -3.71
N GLN A 152 14.78 4.05 -4.65
CA GLN A 152 16.10 4.60 -4.39
C GLN A 152 16.43 5.69 -5.42
N PRO A 153 16.88 6.88 -5.01
CA PRO A 153 17.36 7.90 -5.94
C PRO A 153 18.63 7.45 -6.66
N LEU A 154 18.76 7.82 -7.93
CA LEU A 154 19.90 7.49 -8.79
C LEU A 154 20.37 8.74 -9.56
N ASP A 155 21.69 8.92 -9.69
CA ASP A 155 22.29 9.99 -10.47
C ASP A 155 22.22 9.74 -12.00
N HIS A 156 22.18 8.47 -12.39
CA HIS A 156 22.14 8.02 -13.79
C HIS A 156 21.31 6.73 -13.87
N PRO A 157 20.74 6.38 -15.04
CA PRO A 157 19.98 5.16 -15.18
C PRO A 157 20.91 3.96 -15.07
N VAL A 158 20.41 2.87 -14.48
CA VAL A 158 21.13 1.61 -14.33
C VAL A 158 20.33 0.47 -14.93
N ASP A 159 21.01 -0.56 -15.43
CA ASP A 159 20.35 -1.75 -15.94
C ASP A 159 19.84 -2.61 -14.78
N VAL A 160 18.54 -2.89 -14.78
CA VAL A 160 17.89 -3.75 -13.78
C VAL A 160 17.08 -4.84 -14.46
N LYS A 161 16.98 -5.99 -13.81
CA LYS A 161 16.07 -7.04 -14.25
C LYS A 161 14.63 -6.51 -14.11
N PRO A 162 13.79 -6.54 -15.16
CA PRO A 162 12.40 -6.14 -15.04
C PRO A 162 11.65 -7.03 -14.05
N MET A 163 10.85 -6.41 -13.19
CA MET A 163 9.91 -7.14 -12.33
C MET A 163 8.70 -7.59 -13.16
N GLU A 164 8.30 -8.85 -12.99
CA GLU A 164 7.07 -9.37 -13.57
C GLU A 164 5.86 -8.95 -12.73
N ILE A 165 4.82 -8.43 -13.38
CA ILE A 165 3.58 -8.03 -12.71
C ILE A 165 2.43 -8.83 -13.31
N VAL A 166 1.77 -9.59 -12.44
CA VAL A 166 0.51 -10.28 -12.74
C VAL A 166 -0.62 -9.45 -12.14
N THR A 167 -1.52 -8.96 -13.01
CA THR A 167 -2.63 -8.12 -12.55
C THR A 167 -3.68 -8.94 -11.81
N PRO A 168 -3.96 -8.63 -10.53
CA PRO A 168 -4.97 -9.35 -9.77
C PRO A 168 -6.38 -8.99 -10.27
N GLN A 169 -7.27 -9.98 -10.26
CA GLN A 169 -8.69 -9.76 -10.52
C GLN A 169 -9.40 -9.36 -9.23
N ARG A 170 -10.20 -8.28 -9.28
CA ARG A 170 -11.00 -7.79 -8.16
C ARG A 170 -12.39 -8.44 -8.25
N THR A 171 -12.67 -9.38 -7.36
CA THR A 171 -13.92 -10.17 -7.34
C THR A 171 -14.39 -10.35 -5.91
N GLY A 172 -15.69 -10.20 -5.64
CA GLY A 172 -16.23 -10.32 -4.29
C GLY A 172 -15.70 -9.23 -3.34
N PHE A 173 -15.72 -9.53 -2.04
CA PHE A 173 -15.17 -8.64 -1.03
C PHE A 173 -13.65 -8.48 -1.23
N THR A 174 -13.23 -7.30 -1.66
CA THR A 174 -11.82 -6.99 -1.95
C THR A 174 -11.25 -6.02 -0.92
N VAL A 175 -10.11 -6.38 -0.34
CA VAL A 175 -9.30 -5.50 0.51
C VAL A 175 -8.09 -5.04 -0.30
N VAL A 176 -7.82 -3.74 -0.30
CA VAL A 176 -6.62 -3.17 -0.90
C VAL A 176 -5.82 -2.45 0.17
N GLU A 177 -4.56 -2.79 0.31
CA GLU A 177 -3.60 -2.00 1.08
C GLU A 177 -2.49 -1.53 0.16
N TRP A 178 -2.10 -0.26 0.29
CA TRP A 178 -0.86 0.18 -0.32
C TRP A 178 -0.08 1.07 0.64
N GLY A 179 1.25 1.06 0.49
CA GLY A 179 2.19 1.87 1.25
C GLY A 179 3.56 1.86 0.59
N GLY A 180 4.58 2.29 1.33
CA GLY A 180 5.94 2.19 0.86
C GLY A 180 7.00 2.59 1.88
N ALA A 181 8.24 2.36 1.50
CA ALA A 181 9.42 2.71 2.27
C ALA A 181 9.66 4.23 2.26
N LEU A 182 9.75 4.84 3.44
CA LEU A 182 10.28 6.18 3.63
C LEU A 182 11.74 6.07 4.10
N HIS A 183 12.65 6.61 3.27
CA HIS A 183 14.09 6.65 3.52
C HIS A 183 14.56 8.01 4.00
#